data_AF-A0A936TGR6-F1
#
_entry.id   AF-A0A936TGR6-F1
#
_cell.length_a   1.000
_cell.length_b   1.000
_cell.length_c   1.000
_cell.angle_alpha   90.00
_cell.angle_beta   90.00
_cell.angle_gamma   90.00
#
_symmetry.space_group_name_H-M   'P 1'
#
loop_
_entity.id
_entity.type
_entity.pdbx_description
1 polymer ?
#
loop_
_entity_poly.entity_id
_entity_poly.type
_entity_poly.pdbx_seq_one_letter_code
_entity_poly.pdbx_strand_id
1 'polypeptide(L)'
;MSNILNVDITMYGIAEVLYWCLERNKGRVPGVDTPGFKKMQELLAEKPKSGDYFTLDQFWKKKVTVGLTEDEVATIDRCLYDIPNFDNDPLPQIRHKFWPQQVASH
;
A
#
# COMPACT_ATOMS: atom_id res chain seq x y z
N MET A 1 12.21 13.91 -12.39
CA MET A 1 12.49 13.05 -11.23
C MET A 1 11.31 13.22 -10.29
N SER A 2 10.47 12.19 -10.15
CA SER A 2 9.33 12.23 -9.22
C SER A 2 9.87 12.32 -7.79
N ASN A 3 9.28 13.16 -6.93
CA ASN A 3 9.73 13.29 -5.55
C ASN A 3 9.47 11.98 -4.79
N ILE A 4 10.36 11.67 -3.85
CA ILE A 4 10.15 10.57 -2.91
C ILE A 4 9.40 11.11 -1.70
N LEU A 5 8.23 10.55 -1.44
CA LEU A 5 7.38 10.79 -0.29
C LEU A 5 7.61 9.69 0.75
N ASN A 6 7.88 10.10 1.99
CA ASN A 6 7.99 9.17 3.11
C ASN A 6 6.59 8.91 3.67
N VAL A 7 6.13 7.66 3.55
CA VAL A 7 4.79 7.23 3.95
C VAL A 7 4.88 6.34 5.19
N ASP A 8 4.29 6.80 6.30
CA ASP A 8 4.15 6.02 7.51
C ASP A 8 2.91 5.14 7.45
N ILE A 9 3.14 3.82 7.44
CA ILE A 9 2.09 2.82 7.29
C ILE A 9 2.31 1.63 8.22
N THR A 10 1.23 0.98 8.65
CA THR A 10 1.32 -0.27 9.42
C THR A 10 1.55 -1.46 8.51
N MET A 11 2.06 -2.56 9.05
CA MET A 11 2.14 -3.83 8.31
C MET A 11 0.76 -4.30 7.82
N TYR A 12 -0.31 -4.05 8.59
CA TYR A 12 -1.70 -4.24 8.10
C TYR A 12 -1.98 -3.41 6.85
N GLY A 13 -1.60 -2.13 6.84
CA GLY A 13 -1.80 -1.26 5.68
C GLY A 13 -1.01 -1.73 4.47
N ILE A 14 0.25 -2.17 4.66
CA ILE A 14 1.06 -2.75 3.58
C ILE A 14 0.39 -3.99 2.98
N ALA A 15 -0.13 -4.90 3.82
CA ALA A 15 -0.82 -6.08 3.33
C ALA A 15 -2.07 -5.73 2.52
N GLU A 16 -2.87 -4.77 2.98
CA GLU A 16 -4.04 -4.28 2.23
C GLU A 16 -3.63 -3.68 0.88
N VAL A 17 -2.61 -2.82 0.84
CA VAL A 17 -2.10 -2.24 -0.42
C VAL A 17 -1.71 -3.32 -1.41
N LEU A 18 -0.91 -4.30 -0.97
CA LEU A 18 -0.44 -5.38 -1.83
C LEU A 18 -1.60 -6.27 -2.29
N TYR A 19 -2.52 -6.62 -1.40
CA TYR A 19 -3.70 -7.40 -1.77
C TYR A 19 -4.54 -6.68 -2.83
N TRP A 20 -4.83 -5.40 -2.64
CA TRP A 20 -5.66 -4.66 -3.59
C TRP A 20 -4.97 -4.46 -4.92
N CYS A 21 -3.71 -4.01 -4.92
CA CYS A 21 -2.98 -3.73 -6.16
C CYS A 21 -2.60 -5.00 -6.94
N LEU A 22 -2.14 -6.06 -6.26
CA LEU A 22 -1.57 -7.24 -6.93
C LEU A 22 -2.60 -8.35 -7.17
N GLU A 23 -3.51 -8.56 -6.24
CA GLU A 23 -4.44 -9.69 -6.28
C GLU A 23 -5.84 -9.26 -6.70
N ARG A 24 -6.47 -8.36 -5.92
CA ARG A 24 -7.90 -8.02 -6.07
C ARG A 24 -8.21 -7.34 -7.40
N ASN A 25 -7.32 -6.46 -7.85
CA ASN A 25 -7.48 -5.72 -9.10
C ASN A 25 -7.06 -6.51 -10.35
N LYS A 26 -6.65 -7.79 -10.22
CA LYS A 26 -6.39 -8.72 -11.34
C LYS A 26 -5.49 -8.13 -12.45
N GLY A 27 -4.50 -7.32 -12.09
CA GLY A 27 -3.58 -6.67 -13.04
C GLY A 27 -4.18 -5.49 -13.84
N ARG A 28 -5.34 -4.95 -13.44
CA ARG A 28 -5.96 -3.76 -14.08
C ARG A 28 -5.15 -2.47 -13.87
N VAL A 29 -4.31 -2.44 -12.84
CA VAL A 29 -3.44 -1.29 -12.53
C VAL A 29 -2.01 -1.64 -12.93
N PRO A 30 -1.42 -0.97 -13.95
CA PRO A 30 0.00 -1.11 -14.25
C PRO A 30 0.85 -0.38 -13.19
N GLY A 31 2.16 -0.65 -13.14
CA GLY A 31 3.06 0.08 -12.23
C GLY A 31 3.12 -0.49 -10.80
N VAL A 32 2.71 -1.76 -10.61
CA VAL A 32 2.76 -2.45 -9.32
C VAL A 32 4.04 -3.29 -9.11
N ASP A 33 4.99 -3.22 -10.04
CA ASP A 33 6.30 -3.91 -10.00
C ASP A 33 7.47 -2.90 -9.88
N THR A 34 7.28 -1.86 -9.08
CA THR A 34 8.29 -0.82 -8.83
C THR A 34 9.08 -1.10 -7.56
N PRO A 35 10.21 -0.41 -7.33
CA PRO A 35 11.00 -0.57 -6.11
C PRO A 35 10.21 -0.37 -4.82
N GLY A 36 9.26 0.58 -4.78
CA GLY A 36 8.39 0.81 -3.61
C GLY A 36 7.48 -0.39 -3.31
N PHE A 37 6.87 -0.98 -4.34
CA PHE A 37 6.06 -2.20 -4.19
C PHE A 37 6.90 -3.41 -3.78
N LYS A 38 8.10 -3.57 -4.33
CA LYS A 38 9.04 -4.62 -3.90
C LYS A 38 9.44 -4.45 -2.45
N LYS A 39 9.70 -3.22 -2.01
CA LYS A 39 10.02 -2.95 -0.61
C LYS A 39 8.88 -3.33 0.33
N MET A 40 7.64 -3.03 -0.06
CA MET A 40 6.45 -3.45 0.68
C MET A 40 6.32 -4.98 0.77
N GLN A 41 6.61 -5.71 -0.31
CA GLN A 41 6.62 -7.17 -0.33
C GLN A 41 7.70 -7.76 0.59
N GLU A 42 8.92 -7.19 0.55
CA GLU A 42 10.02 -7.59 1.44
C GLU A 42 9.65 -7.41 2.92
N LEU A 43 9.08 -6.25 3.28
CA LEU A 43 8.63 -5.97 4.63
C LEU A 43 7.56 -6.98 5.07
N LEU A 44 6.62 -7.33 4.19
CA LEU A 44 5.58 -8.31 4.50
C LEU A 44 6.15 -9.74 4.63
N ALA A 45 7.23 -10.06 3.92
CA ALA A 45 7.92 -11.34 4.02
C ALA A 45 8.64 -11.54 5.39
N GLU A 46 8.91 -10.45 6.13
CA GLU A 46 9.40 -10.51 7.51
C GLU A 46 8.35 -11.01 8.52
N LYS A 47 7.12 -11.31 8.07
CA LYS A 47 6.05 -11.83 8.93
C LYS A 47 6.54 -13.05 9.74
N PRO A 48 6.40 -13.02 11.07
CA PRO A 48 6.73 -14.15 11.92
C PRO A 48 6.01 -15.43 11.48
N LYS A 49 6.76 -16.53 11.34
CA LYS A 49 6.21 -17.86 11.02
C LYS A 49 5.74 -18.63 12.26
N SER A 50 6.04 -18.13 13.45
CA SER A 50 5.66 -18.77 14.72
C SER A 50 4.17 -18.58 15.01
N GLY A 51 3.57 -19.56 15.68
CA GLY A 51 2.16 -19.52 16.11
C GLY A 51 1.90 -18.61 17.32
N ASP A 52 2.84 -17.75 17.71
CA ASP A 52 2.63 -16.82 18.82
C ASP A 52 1.77 -15.64 18.35
N TYR A 53 0.52 -15.64 18.79
CA TYR A 53 -0.46 -14.60 18.50
C TYR A 53 -0.01 -13.21 18.95
N PHE A 54 0.72 -13.09 20.06
CA PHE A 54 1.17 -11.79 20.55
C PHE A 54 2.21 -11.19 19.59
N THR A 55 3.21 -11.96 19.22
CA THR A 55 4.24 -11.54 18.25
C THR A 55 3.62 -11.20 16.88
N LEU A 56 2.61 -11.97 16.45
CA LEU A 56 1.90 -11.69 15.20
C LEU A 56 1.09 -10.38 15.26
N ASP A 57 0.38 -10.14 16.36
CA ASP A 57 -0.38 -8.89 16.56
C ASP A 57 0.54 -7.66 16.60
N GLN A 58 1.68 -7.77 17.29
CA GLN A 58 2.71 -6.72 17.31
C GLN A 58 3.29 -6.46 15.92
N PHE A 59 3.55 -7.52 15.14
CA PHE A 59 4.01 -7.37 13.75
C PHE A 59 3.01 -6.58 12.93
N TRP A 60 1.72 -6.92 12.99
CA TRP A 60 0.73 -6.24 12.16
C TRP A 60 0.50 -4.78 12.53
N LYS A 61 0.64 -4.43 13.82
CA LYS A 61 0.52 -3.06 14.34
C LYS A 61 1.79 -2.23 14.15
N LYS A 62 2.94 -2.87 13.90
CA LYS A 62 4.22 -2.19 13.64
C LYS A 62 4.04 -1.17 12.52
N LYS A 63 4.45 0.07 12.79
CA LYS A 63 4.54 1.14 11.79
C LYS A 63 5.93 1.14 11.17
N VAL A 64 5.98 1.36 9.87
CA VAL A 64 7.21 1.49 9.09
C VAL A 64 7.06 2.68 8.15
N THR A 65 8.18 3.32 7.83
CA THR A 65 8.23 4.39 6.85
C THR A 65 8.73 3.81 5.52
N VAL A 66 7.95 3.99 4.46
CA VAL A 66 8.31 3.55 3.11
C VAL A 66 8.49 4.78 2.23
N GLY A 67 9.63 4.89 1.56
CA GLY A 67 9.84 5.91 0.53
C GLY A 67 9.14 5.48 -0.75
N LEU A 68 8.13 6.23 -1.17
CA LEU A 68 7.35 6.01 -2.38
C LEU A 68 7.44 7.24 -3.28
N THR A 69 7.58 7.04 -4.58
CA THR A 69 7.44 8.11 -5.56
C THR A 69 5.99 8.59 -5.64
N GLU A 70 5.78 9.82 -6.10
CA GLU A 70 4.43 10.35 -6.35
C GLU A 70 3.60 9.44 -7.29
N ASP A 71 4.25 8.86 -8.30
CA ASP A 71 3.60 7.92 -9.23
C ASP A 71 3.17 6.62 -8.55
N GLU A 72 3.99 6.09 -7.64
CA GLU A 72 3.63 4.92 -6.81
C GLU A 72 2.47 5.24 -5.87
N VAL A 73 2.46 6.43 -5.24
CA VAL A 73 1.34 6.86 -4.40
C VAL A 73 0.05 6.99 -5.21
N ALA A 74 0.10 7.59 -6.40
CA ALA A 74 -1.05 7.67 -7.29
C ALA A 74 -1.52 6.28 -7.75
N THR A 75 -0.59 5.35 -7.99
CA THR A 75 -0.91 3.96 -8.32
C THR A 75 -1.66 3.28 -7.16
N ILE A 76 -1.18 3.45 -5.93
CA ILE A 76 -1.82 2.90 -4.73
C ILE A 76 -3.22 3.50 -4.53
N ASP A 77 -3.38 4.82 -4.68
CA ASP A 77 -4.68 5.50 -4.59
C ASP A 77 -5.70 4.90 -5.58
N ARG A 78 -5.29 4.72 -6.85
CA ARG A 78 -6.13 4.09 -7.88
C ARG A 78 -6.50 2.65 -7.53
N CYS A 79 -5.57 1.88 -6.97
CA CYS A 79 -5.86 0.50 -6.54
C CYS A 79 -6.91 0.45 -5.43
N LEU A 80 -6.80 1.37 -4.46
CA LEU A 80 -7.56 1.34 -3.21
C LEU A 80 -8.93 2.00 -3.35
N TYR A 81 -9.07 3.01 -4.21
CA TYR A 81 -10.27 3.84 -4.25
C TYR A 81 -10.91 3.86 -5.64
N ASP A 82 -10.16 4.10 -6.71
CA ASP A 82 -10.77 4.25 -8.04
C ASP A 82 -11.42 2.97 -8.54
N ILE A 83 -10.71 1.83 -8.51
CA ILE A 83 -11.26 0.56 -9.00
C ILE A 83 -12.42 0.08 -8.14
N PRO A 84 -12.32 0.07 -6.79
CA PRO A 84 -13.44 -0.38 -5.96
C PRO A 84 -14.67 0.53 -6.14
N ASN A 85 -14.48 1.84 -6.26
CA ASN A 85 -15.57 2.77 -6.56
C ASN A 85 -16.21 2.47 -7.94
N PHE A 86 -15.40 2.17 -8.96
CA PHE A 86 -15.89 1.80 -10.29
C PHE A 86 -16.67 0.47 -10.28
N ASP A 87 -16.19 -0.53 -9.53
CA ASP A 87 -16.81 -1.84 -9.40
C ASP A 87 -18.00 -1.84 -8.40
N ASN A 88 -18.30 -0.71 -7.74
CA ASN A 88 -19.24 -0.58 -6.63
C ASN A 88 -18.96 -1.53 -5.45
N ASP A 89 -17.68 -1.82 -5.22
CA ASP A 89 -17.20 -2.63 -4.11
C ASP A 89 -16.94 -1.78 -2.84
N PRO A 90 -17.09 -2.35 -1.63
CA PRO A 90 -16.68 -1.67 -0.41
C PRO A 90 -15.19 -1.31 -0.42
N LEU A 91 -14.88 -0.08 -0.03
CA LEU A 91 -13.50 0.39 0.05
C LEU A 91 -12.67 -0.38 1.11
N PRO A 92 -11.36 -0.55 0.88
CA PRO A 92 -10.43 -1.13 1.85
C PRO A 92 -10.51 -0.42 3.21
N GLN A 93 -10.44 -1.21 4.28
CA GLN A 93 -10.41 -0.70 5.65
C GLN A 93 -8.98 -0.30 6.07
N ILE A 94 -8.32 0.49 5.23
CA ILE A 94 -6.96 0.99 5.47
C ILE A 94 -6.99 2.32 6.23
N ARG A 95 -6.19 2.42 7.30
CA ARG A 95 -6.14 3.63 8.14
C ARG A 95 -5.35 4.77 7.49
N HIS A 96 -4.34 4.45 6.69
CA HIS A 96 -3.55 5.45 5.97
C HIS A 96 -4.30 5.86 4.70
N LYS A 97 -4.42 7.18 4.47
CA LYS A 97 -5.02 7.71 3.23
C LYS A 97 -3.90 8.11 2.27
N PHE A 98 -3.81 7.40 1.15
CA PHE A 98 -2.83 7.64 0.11
C PHE A 98 -3.29 8.75 -0.83
N TRP A 99 -3.33 9.99 -0.36
CA TRP A 99 -3.74 11.09 -1.24
C TRP A 99 -2.52 11.58 -2.04
N PRO A 100 -2.59 11.61 -3.38
CA PRO A 100 -1.57 12.30 -4.15
C PRO A 100 -1.52 13.75 -3.68
N GLN A 101 -0.32 14.27 -3.43
CA GLN A 101 -0.20 15.69 -3.11
C GLN A 101 -0.75 16.48 -4.28
N GLN A 102 -1.67 17.42 -4.00
CA GLN A 102 -2.23 18.28 -5.04
C GLN A 102 -1.06 18.91 -5.79
N VAL A 103 -0.91 18.55 -7.07
CA VAL A 103 0.04 19.19 -7.95
C VAL A 103 -0.37 20.65 -7.97
N ALA A 104 0.46 21.53 -7.39
CA ALA A 104 0.18 22.96 -7.40
C ALA A 104 -0.07 23.35 -8.86
N SER A 105 -1.30 23.76 -9.18
CA SER A 105 -1.64 24.26 -10.50
C SER A 105 -0.88 25.56 -10.68
N HIS A 106 0.20 25.53 -11.47
CA HIS A 106 0.95 26.71 -11.87
C HIS A 106 0.25 27.43 -13.03
#